data_AF-A0A246ABG2-F1
#
_entry.id   AF-A0A246ABG2-F1
#
_cell.length_a   1.000
_cell.length_b   1.000
_cell.length_c   1.000
_cell.angle_alpha   90.00
_cell.angle_beta   90.00
_cell.angle_gamma   90.00
#
_symmetry.space_group_name_H-M   'P 1'
#
loop_
_entity.id
_entity.type
_entity.pdbx_description
1 polymer ?
#
loop_
_entity_poly.entity_id
_entity_poly.type
_entity_poly.pdbx_seq_one_letter_code
_entity_poly.pdbx_strand_id
1 'polypeptide(L)'
;MYSIQLEIFRQIKGIGSASGIFSNAEQLYIVGDNSAFLNQYDLSSNRLEKIQILFDQTLIRKENIPKSLKPDFEVLCHSENTLYILGSGSTLNRNRLIVYDLNTKKIKAQNVNKTYEKMRQVAGIDLKNFNIEGAIFTGKQWLLFNRGNGQEGKNGIFTLMGNDLTVVSEIKFSPVQLPHINHVESSFTDAIQVGKNIFFIATAEDTQSTYHDGEILGSFIGSIDLQNLKLSFSYKIPGQHKFEGIALFKQEKDRLEFLLCEDRDTAELNTTVYKLSLTL
;
A
#
# COMPACT_ATOMS: atom_id res chain seq x y z
N MET A 1 -17.47 18.26 10.31
CA MET A 1 -17.84 16.84 10.07
C MET A 1 -17.34 16.61 8.66
N TYR A 2 -16.43 15.67 8.46
CA TYR A 2 -15.72 15.64 7.19
C TYR A 2 -16.67 15.31 6.03
N SER A 3 -16.52 16.05 4.93
CA SER A 3 -17.15 15.74 3.65
C SER A 3 -16.14 15.06 2.74
N ILE A 4 -16.60 14.02 2.02
CA ILE A 4 -15.79 13.23 1.10
C ILE A 4 -16.37 13.30 -0.30
N GLN A 5 -15.51 13.60 -1.27
CA GLN A 5 -15.82 13.53 -2.70
C GLN A 5 -14.79 12.66 -3.40
N LEU A 6 -15.27 11.73 -4.22
CA LEU A 6 -14.45 10.86 -5.07
C LEU A 6 -14.72 11.20 -6.53
N GLU A 7 -13.66 11.38 -7.31
CA GLU A 7 -13.75 11.54 -8.76
C GLU A 7 -12.62 10.79 -9.47
N ILE A 8 -12.87 10.37 -10.70
CA ILE A 8 -11.80 9.81 -11.55
C ILE A 8 -10.83 10.95 -11.88
N PHE A 9 -9.56 10.75 -11.54
CA PHE A 9 -8.50 11.72 -11.82
C PHE A 9 -7.81 11.42 -13.15
N ARG A 10 -7.40 10.16 -13.35
CA ARG A 10 -6.70 9.69 -14.56
C ARG A 10 -6.98 8.22 -14.82
N GLN A 11 -6.93 7.83 -16.09
CA GLN A 11 -6.81 6.43 -16.51
C GLN A 11 -5.46 6.25 -17.21
N ILE A 12 -4.70 5.24 -16.78
CA ILE A 12 -3.34 5.00 -17.24
C ILE A 12 -3.26 3.59 -17.82
N LYS A 13 -3.05 3.52 -19.13
CA LYS A 13 -2.82 2.25 -19.83
C LYS A 13 -1.38 1.77 -19.60
N GLY A 14 -1.19 0.46 -19.50
CA GLY A 14 0.11 -0.19 -19.34
C GLY A 14 0.46 -0.61 -17.91
N ILE A 15 -0.44 -0.35 -16.94
CA ILE A 15 -0.30 -0.72 -15.52
C ILE A 15 -1.48 -1.60 -15.12
N GLY A 16 -1.23 -2.83 -14.70
CA GLY A 16 -2.22 -3.73 -14.09
C GLY A 16 -2.03 -3.81 -12.57
N SER A 17 -3.09 -4.23 -11.87
CA SER A 17 -3.12 -4.54 -10.43
C SER A 17 -2.33 -3.55 -9.56
N ALA A 18 -2.70 -2.27 -9.65
CA ALA A 18 -1.97 -1.20 -8.96
C ALA A 18 -2.19 -1.25 -7.44
N SER A 19 -1.10 -1.51 -6.72
CA SER A 19 -1.04 -1.84 -5.30
C SER A 19 -0.18 -0.86 -4.49
N GLY A 20 0.06 0.33 -5.04
CA GLY A 20 0.79 1.38 -4.37
C GLY A 20 1.03 2.57 -5.28
N ILE A 21 0.89 3.78 -4.74
CA ILE A 21 1.03 5.03 -5.48
C ILE A 21 1.80 6.06 -4.66
N PHE A 22 2.68 6.80 -5.33
CA PHE A 22 3.36 7.98 -4.80
C PHE A 22 3.25 9.14 -5.79
N SER A 23 3.07 10.34 -5.27
CA SER A 23 2.93 11.57 -6.07
C SER A 23 4.04 12.56 -5.70
N ASN A 24 4.75 13.06 -6.71
CA ASN A 24 5.74 14.13 -6.55
C ASN A 24 5.57 15.15 -7.68
N ALA A 25 5.00 16.31 -7.36
CA ALA A 25 4.69 17.37 -8.32
C ALA A 25 3.88 16.82 -9.53
N GLU A 26 4.48 16.83 -10.72
CA GLU A 26 3.84 16.36 -11.97
C GLU A 26 4.13 14.88 -12.28
N GLN A 27 4.74 14.14 -11.35
CA GLN A 27 5.07 12.72 -11.54
C GLN A 27 4.26 11.84 -10.58
N LEU A 28 3.69 10.77 -11.12
CA LEU A 28 3.16 9.66 -10.36
C LEU A 28 4.10 8.47 -10.48
N TYR A 29 4.32 7.79 -9.36
CA TYR A 29 5.01 6.51 -9.30
C TYR A 29 4.01 5.46 -8.82
N ILE A 30 3.89 4.36 -9.57
CA ILE A 30 2.89 3.32 -9.29
C ILE A 30 3.57 1.95 -9.39
N VAL A 31 3.33 1.09 -8.40
CA VAL A 31 3.70 -0.33 -8.47
C VAL A 31 2.45 -1.17 -8.69
N GLY A 32 2.64 -2.34 -9.28
CA GLY A 32 1.60 -3.37 -9.29
C GLY A 32 2.14 -4.66 -8.70
N ASP A 33 1.26 -5.40 -8.03
CA ASP A 33 1.59 -6.61 -7.25
C ASP A 33 2.25 -7.71 -8.10
N ASN A 34 1.91 -7.72 -9.38
CA ASN A 34 2.26 -8.71 -10.39
C ASN A 34 3.28 -8.19 -11.41
N SER A 35 3.98 -7.09 -11.11
CA SER A 35 4.90 -6.44 -12.05
C SER A 35 6.35 -6.45 -11.56
N ALA A 36 7.28 -6.42 -12.52
CA ALA A 36 8.71 -6.23 -12.30
C ALA A 36 9.15 -4.76 -12.38
N PHE A 37 8.20 -3.83 -12.50
CA PHE A 37 8.45 -2.44 -12.82
C PHE A 37 7.87 -1.47 -11.78
N LEU A 38 8.61 -0.41 -11.49
CA LEU A 38 8.09 0.83 -10.96
C LEU A 38 7.65 1.69 -12.16
N ASN A 39 6.39 2.06 -12.22
CA ASN A 39 5.82 2.83 -13.31
C ASN A 39 5.90 4.31 -12.99
N GLN A 40 6.64 5.09 -13.78
CA GLN A 40 6.68 6.54 -13.70
C GLN A 40 5.75 7.13 -14.75
N TYR A 41 4.73 7.87 -14.32
CA TYR A 41 3.76 8.53 -15.18
C TYR A 41 3.87 10.05 -15.06
N ASP A 42 4.10 10.71 -16.18
CA ASP A 42 4.18 12.16 -16.27
C ASP A 42 2.80 12.75 -16.53
N LEU A 43 2.29 13.54 -15.59
CA LEU A 43 0.95 14.12 -15.63
C LEU A 43 0.78 15.16 -16.75
N SER A 44 1.86 15.83 -17.15
CA SER A 44 1.85 16.91 -18.16
C SER A 44 1.82 16.34 -19.58
N SER A 45 2.64 15.35 -19.86
CA SER A 45 2.83 14.75 -21.19
C SER A 45 2.00 13.47 -21.39
N ASN A 46 1.40 12.95 -20.32
CA ASN A 46 0.71 11.66 -20.29
C ASN A 46 1.59 10.48 -20.75
N ARG A 47 2.89 10.55 -20.45
CA ARG A 47 3.86 9.51 -20.81
C ARG A 47 4.08 8.55 -19.65
N LEU A 48 3.99 7.26 -19.95
CA LEU A 48 4.36 6.18 -19.04
C LEU A 48 5.78 5.69 -19.36
N GLU A 49 6.63 5.63 -18.34
CA GLU A 49 7.97 5.01 -18.37
C GLU A 49 8.03 3.87 -17.36
N LYS A 50 8.52 2.70 -17.79
CA LYS A 50 8.69 1.52 -16.92
C LYS A 50 10.13 1.43 -16.44
N ILE A 51 10.32 1.61 -15.13
CA ILE A 51 11.63 1.46 -14.48
C ILE A 51 11.74 0.02 -13.96
N GLN A 52 12.64 -0.76 -14.53
CA GLN A 52 12.86 -2.15 -14.12
C GLN A 52 13.44 -2.20 -12.70
N ILE A 53 12.73 -2.83 -11.76
CA ILE A 53 13.14 -2.97 -10.35
C ILE A 53 13.48 -4.40 -9.94
N LEU A 54 13.14 -5.39 -10.78
CA LEU A 54 13.58 -6.78 -10.66
C LEU A 54 14.55 -7.15 -11.78
N PHE A 55 15.47 -8.07 -11.50
CA PHE A 55 16.51 -8.48 -12.45
C PHE A 55 16.47 -9.97 -12.81
N ASP A 56 15.46 -10.68 -12.32
CA ASP A 56 15.20 -12.07 -12.71
C ASP A 56 14.63 -12.11 -14.13
N GLN A 57 15.38 -12.69 -15.07
CA GLN A 57 14.99 -12.76 -16.49
C GLN A 57 13.66 -13.50 -16.72
N THR A 58 13.29 -14.42 -15.82
CA THR A 58 12.03 -15.18 -15.94
C THR A 58 10.82 -14.31 -15.59
N LEU A 59 11.01 -13.27 -14.76
CA LEU A 59 9.96 -12.37 -14.31
C LEU A 59 9.82 -11.15 -15.24
N ILE A 60 10.93 -10.51 -15.61
CA ILE A 60 10.90 -9.24 -16.38
C ILE A 60 10.30 -9.37 -17.80
N ARG A 61 10.22 -10.59 -18.35
CA ARG A 61 9.62 -10.83 -19.67
C ARG A 61 8.08 -10.92 -19.63
N LYS A 62 7.49 -10.83 -18.44
CA LYS A 62 6.05 -10.96 -18.23
C LYS A 62 5.50 -9.61 -17.79
N GLU A 63 4.42 -9.18 -18.45
CA GLU A 63 3.68 -7.99 -18.03
C GLU A 63 2.86 -8.28 -16.77
N ASN A 64 2.20 -9.44 -16.72
CA ASN A 64 1.57 -9.98 -15.53
C ASN A 64 2.33 -11.23 -15.05
N ILE A 65 3.04 -11.11 -13.94
CA ILE A 65 3.75 -12.23 -13.31
C ILE A 65 2.72 -13.16 -12.65
N PRO A 66 2.76 -14.49 -12.90
CA PRO A 66 1.83 -15.43 -12.29
C PRO A 66 1.82 -15.36 -10.76
N LYS A 67 0.65 -15.60 -10.14
CA LYS A 67 0.42 -15.52 -8.68
C LYS A 67 1.44 -16.31 -7.83
N SER A 68 1.91 -17.45 -8.31
CA SER A 68 2.92 -18.28 -7.63
C SER A 68 4.33 -17.70 -7.67
N LEU A 69 4.62 -16.82 -8.62
CA LEU A 69 5.94 -16.22 -8.85
C LEU A 69 5.97 -14.73 -8.49
N LYS A 70 4.82 -14.06 -8.33
CA LYS A 70 4.77 -12.61 -8.15
C LYS A 70 5.56 -12.15 -6.92
N PRO A 71 6.29 -11.02 -7.04
CA PRO A 71 6.97 -10.40 -5.90
C PRO A 71 5.97 -9.84 -4.87
N ASP A 72 4.72 -9.60 -5.28
CA ASP A 72 3.63 -9.15 -4.42
C ASP A 72 3.98 -7.81 -3.78
N PHE A 73 4.37 -6.84 -4.62
CA PHE A 73 4.73 -5.50 -4.17
C PHE A 73 3.47 -4.74 -3.76
N GLU A 74 3.09 -4.85 -2.49
CA GLU A 74 1.88 -4.23 -1.91
C GLU A 74 2.16 -2.90 -1.19
N VAL A 75 3.38 -2.37 -1.32
CA VAL A 75 3.79 -1.15 -0.63
C VAL A 75 4.63 -0.30 -1.54
N LEU A 76 4.26 0.98 -1.63
CA LEU A 76 5.10 2.04 -2.17
C LEU A 76 5.07 3.24 -1.23
N CYS A 77 6.11 3.38 -0.40
CA CYS A 77 6.25 4.53 0.50
C CYS A 77 7.52 5.33 0.17
N HIS A 78 7.65 6.54 0.73
CA HIS A 78 8.79 7.40 0.47
C HIS A 78 9.35 8.03 1.75
N SER A 79 10.60 8.46 1.67
CA SER A 79 11.21 9.42 2.59
C SER A 79 12.20 10.26 1.81
N GLU A 80 12.03 11.58 1.85
CA GLU A 80 12.83 12.51 1.06
C GLU A 80 12.86 12.11 -0.43
N ASN A 81 14.05 11.84 -0.99
CA ASN A 81 14.24 11.45 -2.38
C ASN A 81 14.29 9.94 -2.60
N THR A 82 13.86 9.14 -1.63
CA THR A 82 13.93 7.67 -1.69
C THR A 82 12.53 7.06 -1.68
N LEU A 83 12.27 6.18 -2.65
CA LEU A 83 11.12 5.28 -2.66
C LEU A 83 11.52 3.92 -2.11
N TYR A 84 10.63 3.35 -1.31
CA TYR A 84 10.75 2.01 -0.75
C TYR A 84 9.57 1.18 -1.21
N ILE A 85 9.88 0.04 -1.82
CA ILE A 85 8.91 -0.89 -2.37
C ILE A 85 9.07 -2.21 -1.64
N LEU A 86 8.03 -2.65 -0.94
CA LEU A 86 8.07 -3.87 -0.12
C LEU A 86 7.14 -4.91 -0.70
N GLY A 87 7.59 -6.16 -0.69
CA GLY A 87 6.69 -7.28 -0.88
C GLY A 87 5.90 -7.57 0.40
N SER A 88 4.72 -8.18 0.25
CA SER A 88 3.80 -8.43 1.38
C SER A 88 4.34 -9.31 2.50
N GLY A 89 5.30 -10.17 2.17
CA GLY A 89 5.90 -11.10 3.11
C GLY A 89 5.08 -12.35 3.46
N SER A 90 3.95 -12.56 2.78
CA SER A 90 3.09 -13.75 2.92
C SER A 90 3.73 -15.04 2.42
N THR A 91 4.82 -14.95 1.63
CA THR A 91 5.67 -16.08 1.22
C THR A 91 7.13 -15.67 1.15
N LEU A 92 8.06 -16.64 1.09
CA LEU A 92 9.50 -16.36 1.05
C LEU A 92 9.94 -15.53 -0.16
N ASN A 93 9.31 -15.71 -1.33
CA ASN A 93 9.62 -14.92 -2.53
C ASN A 93 9.17 -13.46 -2.45
N ARG A 94 8.29 -13.13 -1.49
CA ARG A 94 7.73 -11.79 -1.23
C ARG A 94 8.50 -11.03 -0.13
N ASN A 95 9.55 -11.62 0.44
CA ASN A 95 10.37 -11.00 1.49
C ASN A 95 11.45 -10.06 0.91
N ARG A 96 11.02 -9.06 0.13
CA ARG A 96 11.89 -8.16 -0.64
C ARG A 96 11.65 -6.70 -0.27
N LEU A 97 12.73 -5.95 -0.24
CA LEU A 97 12.73 -4.48 -0.21
C LEU A 97 13.51 -3.98 -1.42
N ILE A 98 12.89 -3.15 -2.25
CA ILE A 98 13.57 -2.36 -3.26
C ILE A 98 13.66 -0.91 -2.77
N VAL A 99 14.85 -0.33 -2.87
CA VAL A 99 15.13 1.07 -2.59
C VAL A 99 15.47 1.74 -3.91
N TYR A 100 14.70 2.76 -4.28
CA TYR A 100 14.89 3.55 -5.50
C TYR A 100 15.13 5.02 -5.15
N ASP A 101 16.25 5.57 -5.62
CA ASP A 101 16.59 6.98 -5.41
C ASP A 101 16.08 7.82 -6.60
N LEU A 102 15.21 8.80 -6.32
CA LEU A 102 14.54 9.63 -7.32
C LEU A 102 15.51 10.51 -8.13
N ASN A 103 16.67 10.88 -7.56
CA ASN A 103 17.63 11.78 -8.19
C ASN A 103 18.65 11.02 -9.05
N THR A 104 19.27 10.02 -8.47
CA THR A 104 20.34 9.23 -9.07
C THR A 104 19.82 8.05 -9.88
N LYS A 105 18.53 7.71 -9.73
CA LYS A 105 17.85 6.55 -10.33
C LYS A 105 18.47 5.21 -9.93
N LYS A 106 19.27 5.18 -8.85
CA LYS A 106 19.90 3.96 -8.35
C LYS A 106 18.86 3.05 -7.71
N ILE A 107 19.03 1.75 -7.95
CA ILE A 107 18.18 0.69 -7.39
C ILE A 107 19.04 -0.19 -6.50
N LYS A 108 18.54 -0.49 -5.30
CA LYS A 108 19.12 -1.48 -4.39
C LYS A 108 18.03 -2.46 -3.99
N ALA A 109 18.31 -3.75 -4.12
CA ALA A 109 17.44 -4.81 -3.62
C ALA A 109 18.01 -5.39 -2.32
N GLN A 110 17.14 -5.60 -1.33
CA GLN A 110 17.47 -6.19 -0.05
C GLN A 110 16.45 -7.28 0.30
N ASN A 111 16.89 -8.23 1.12
CA ASN A 111 16.03 -9.27 1.68
C ASN A 111 15.64 -8.87 3.11
N VAL A 112 14.33 -8.91 3.40
CA VAL A 112 13.76 -8.54 4.71
C VAL A 112 13.20 -9.75 5.48
N ASN A 113 13.54 -10.97 5.06
CA ASN A 113 13.02 -12.22 5.63
C ASN A 113 13.22 -12.28 7.16
N LYS A 114 14.42 -11.96 7.64
CA LYS A 114 14.73 -11.98 9.08
C LYS A 114 13.87 -11.00 9.87
N THR A 115 13.59 -9.82 9.30
CA THR A 115 12.74 -8.81 9.94
C THR A 115 11.29 -9.28 9.97
N TYR A 116 10.76 -9.78 8.86
CA TYR A 116 9.40 -10.31 8.79
C TYR A 116 9.19 -11.53 9.70
N GLU A 117 10.19 -12.42 9.81
CA GLU A 117 10.18 -13.52 10.78
C GLU A 117 10.04 -13.03 12.23
N LYS A 118 10.83 -12.01 12.61
CA LYS A 118 10.73 -11.39 13.94
C LYS A 118 9.38 -10.72 14.16
N MET A 119 8.85 -10.01 13.16
CA MET A 119 7.52 -9.39 13.23
C MET A 119 6.43 -10.43 13.49
N ARG A 120 6.43 -11.54 12.74
CA ARG A 120 5.52 -12.67 12.94
C ARG A 120 5.61 -13.25 14.35
N GLN A 121 6.82 -13.47 14.84
CA GLN A 121 7.04 -13.98 16.21
C GLN A 121 6.51 -13.01 17.28
N VAL A 122 6.77 -11.71 17.14
CA VAL A 122 6.31 -10.68 18.09
C VAL A 122 4.79 -10.55 18.12
N ALA A 123 4.13 -10.61 16.96
CA ALA A 123 2.68 -10.48 16.87
C ALA A 123 1.93 -11.82 17.05
N GLY A 124 2.64 -12.95 17.09
CA GLY A 124 2.03 -14.28 17.05
C GLY A 124 1.17 -14.47 15.81
N ILE A 125 1.64 -14.00 14.64
CA ILE A 125 0.95 -14.13 13.35
C ILE A 125 1.71 -15.18 12.54
N ASP A 126 1.01 -16.20 12.04
CA ASP A 126 1.64 -17.21 11.19
C ASP A 126 1.98 -16.67 9.79
N LEU A 127 2.65 -17.49 8.96
CA LEU A 127 3.02 -17.05 7.61
C LEU A 127 1.80 -16.78 6.71
N LYS A 128 0.68 -17.48 6.90
CA LYS A 128 -0.51 -17.38 6.05
C LYS A 128 -1.33 -16.12 6.34
N ASN A 129 -1.24 -15.60 7.57
CA ASN A 129 -1.96 -14.41 8.03
C ASN A 129 -1.09 -13.15 8.07
N PHE A 130 0.21 -13.26 7.74
CA PHE A 130 1.12 -12.13 7.66
C PHE A 130 1.11 -11.53 6.25
N ASN A 131 0.69 -10.28 6.13
CA ASN A 131 0.50 -9.62 4.85
C ASN A 131 0.65 -8.09 5.02
N ILE A 132 1.81 -7.55 4.63
CA ILE A 132 2.08 -6.12 4.75
C ILE A 132 1.61 -5.38 3.49
N GLU A 133 0.69 -4.43 3.67
CA GLU A 133 0.09 -3.65 2.56
C GLU A 133 0.20 -2.14 2.77
N GLY A 134 1.01 -1.70 3.72
CA GLY A 134 1.29 -0.28 3.87
C GLY A 134 2.57 -0.05 4.64
N ALA A 135 3.23 1.06 4.37
CA ALA A 135 4.39 1.48 5.13
C ALA A 135 4.51 3.00 5.24
N ILE A 136 5.02 3.45 6.39
CA ILE A 136 5.45 4.82 6.60
C ILE A 136 6.85 4.78 7.21
N PHE A 137 7.78 5.52 6.63
CA PHE A 137 9.07 5.78 7.24
C PHE A 137 9.14 7.21 7.76
N THR A 138 9.34 7.35 9.07
CA THR A 138 9.36 8.66 9.77
C THR A 138 10.77 9.27 9.82
N GLY A 139 11.75 8.66 9.17
CA GLY A 139 13.18 8.97 9.30
C GLY A 139 13.86 8.29 10.51
N LYS A 140 13.10 7.86 11.52
CA LYS A 140 13.63 7.22 12.75
C LYS A 140 13.06 5.83 13.02
N GLN A 141 11.84 5.59 12.57
CA GLN A 141 11.13 4.33 12.74
C GLN A 141 10.26 4.04 11.53
N TRP A 142 9.99 2.76 11.33
CA TRP A 142 9.05 2.25 10.35
C TRP A 142 7.72 1.91 11.00
N LEU A 143 6.64 2.29 10.34
CA LEU A 143 5.30 1.78 10.63
C LEU A 143 4.90 0.88 9.46
N LEU A 144 4.67 -0.40 9.70
CA LEU A 144 4.20 -1.36 8.69
C LEU A 144 2.80 -1.84 9.03
N PHE A 145 1.91 -1.86 8.04
CA PHE A 145 0.48 -2.12 8.23
C PHE A 145 0.17 -3.54 7.78
N ASN A 146 -0.26 -4.39 8.71
CA ASN A 146 -0.66 -5.76 8.42
C ASN A 146 -2.15 -5.81 8.05
N ARG A 147 -2.44 -6.36 6.88
CA ARG A 147 -3.79 -6.68 6.44
C ARG A 147 -4.32 -7.89 7.22
N GLY A 148 -5.48 -7.72 7.85
CA GLY A 148 -6.18 -8.76 8.60
C GLY A 148 -7.07 -9.67 7.76
N ASN A 149 -6.77 -9.92 6.48
CA ASN A 149 -7.64 -10.71 5.59
C ASN A 149 -7.53 -12.24 5.78
N GLY A 150 -6.63 -12.70 6.64
CA GLY A 150 -6.54 -14.10 7.02
C GLY A 150 -7.58 -14.51 8.07
N GLN A 151 -7.68 -15.81 8.37
CA GLN A 151 -8.64 -16.36 9.33
C GLN A 151 -8.51 -15.76 10.74
N GLU A 152 -7.32 -15.26 11.09
CA GLU A 152 -7.09 -14.65 12.40
C GLU A 152 -7.57 -13.19 12.48
N GLY A 153 -7.88 -12.53 11.36
CA GLY A 153 -8.45 -11.17 11.37
C GLY A 153 -7.51 -10.08 11.89
N LYS A 154 -6.19 -10.29 11.90
CA LYS A 154 -5.23 -9.46 12.64
C LYS A 154 -4.81 -8.20 11.89
N ASN A 155 -5.69 -7.20 11.86
CA ASN A 155 -5.33 -5.84 11.49
C ASN A 155 -4.41 -5.21 12.55
N GLY A 156 -3.35 -4.54 12.12
CA GLY A 156 -2.51 -3.81 13.06
C GLY A 156 -1.28 -3.14 12.46
N ILE A 157 -0.60 -2.38 13.32
CA ILE A 157 0.56 -1.58 12.97
C ILE A 157 1.77 -2.13 13.71
N PHE A 158 2.78 -2.55 12.94
CA PHE A 158 4.10 -2.80 13.47
C PHE A 158 4.88 -1.49 13.57
N THR A 159 5.46 -1.19 14.71
CA THR A 159 6.44 -0.11 14.89
C THR A 159 7.82 -0.73 15.03
N LEU A 160 8.74 -0.40 14.12
CA LEU A 160 10.11 -0.89 14.12
C LEU A 160 11.08 0.27 14.28
N MET A 161 11.89 0.24 15.34
CA MET A 161 12.86 1.30 15.61
C MET A 161 14.11 1.12 14.75
N GLY A 162 14.59 2.22 14.18
CA GLY A 162 15.74 2.26 13.28
C GLY A 162 15.39 2.73 11.88
N ASN A 163 16.43 3.06 11.11
CA ASN A 163 16.30 3.50 9.71
C ASN A 163 16.49 2.35 8.71
N ASP A 164 17.27 1.32 9.03
CA ASP A 164 17.48 0.16 8.17
C ASP A 164 16.50 -0.97 8.52
N LEU A 165 15.52 -1.20 7.65
CA LEU A 165 14.51 -2.25 7.84
C LEU A 165 15.12 -3.67 7.84
N THR A 166 16.35 -3.85 7.38
CA THR A 166 17.06 -5.14 7.44
C THR A 166 17.71 -5.40 8.80
N VAL A 167 17.86 -4.36 9.63
CA VAL A 167 18.51 -4.42 10.96
C VAL A 167 17.68 -3.64 11.97
N VAL A 168 16.61 -4.27 12.45
CA VAL A 168 15.71 -3.66 13.45
C VAL A 168 16.06 -4.14 14.86
N SER A 169 16.09 -3.19 15.81
CA SER A 169 16.45 -3.46 17.21
C SER A 169 15.22 -3.74 18.08
N GLU A 170 14.12 -3.05 17.82
CA GLU A 170 12.88 -3.13 18.59
C GLU A 170 11.68 -3.19 17.64
N ILE A 171 10.76 -4.10 17.92
CA ILE A 171 9.52 -4.30 17.16
C ILE A 171 8.38 -4.35 18.16
N LYS A 172 7.34 -3.55 17.91
CA LYS A 172 6.06 -3.58 18.63
C LYS A 172 4.94 -3.82 17.63
N PHE A 173 3.95 -4.63 18.00
CA PHE A 173 2.70 -4.76 17.26
C PHE A 173 1.56 -4.12 18.03
N SER A 174 0.76 -3.29 17.37
CA SER A 174 -0.43 -2.64 17.92
C SER A 174 -1.64 -3.07 17.08
N PRO A 175 -2.50 -3.96 17.59
CA PRO A 175 -3.74 -4.32 16.90
C PRO A 175 -4.64 -3.10 16.71
N VAL A 176 -5.35 -3.04 15.59
CA VAL A 176 -6.28 -1.97 15.28
C VAL A 176 -7.59 -2.58 14.82
N GLN A 177 -8.69 -2.21 15.47
CA GLN A 177 -10.03 -2.53 14.99
C GLN A 177 -10.42 -1.52 13.91
N LEU A 178 -10.80 -2.03 12.75
CA LEU A 178 -11.19 -1.24 11.59
C LEU A 178 -12.71 -1.30 11.39
N PRO A 179 -13.31 -0.35 10.65
CA PRO A 179 -14.75 -0.34 10.43
C PRO A 179 -15.20 -1.56 9.61
N HIS A 180 -16.44 -1.98 9.84
CA HIS A 180 -17.08 -3.09 9.14
C HIS A 180 -18.07 -2.60 8.09
N ILE A 181 -18.27 -3.39 7.03
CA ILE A 181 -19.46 -3.33 6.17
C ILE A 181 -20.22 -4.62 6.38
N ASN A 182 -21.46 -4.52 6.83
CA ASN A 182 -22.25 -5.67 7.27
C ASN A 182 -21.50 -6.47 8.36
N HIS A 183 -21.05 -7.69 8.03
CA HIS A 183 -20.35 -8.59 8.94
C HIS A 183 -18.84 -8.68 8.68
N VAL A 184 -18.33 -7.96 7.66
CA VAL A 184 -16.94 -8.05 7.20
C VAL A 184 -16.15 -6.85 7.72
N GLU A 185 -15.09 -7.12 8.47
CA GLU A 185 -14.14 -6.10 8.90
C GLU A 185 -13.29 -5.66 7.72
N SER A 186 -13.12 -4.35 7.52
CA SER A 186 -12.15 -3.86 6.55
C SER A 186 -10.73 -4.16 7.02
N SER A 187 -9.80 -4.32 6.08
CA SER A 187 -8.39 -4.51 6.39
C SER A 187 -7.54 -3.43 5.74
N PHE A 188 -6.41 -3.06 6.37
CA PHE A 188 -5.49 -2.07 5.81
C PHE A 188 -5.04 -2.47 4.41
N THR A 189 -5.01 -1.49 3.50
CA THR A 189 -4.52 -1.67 2.13
C THR A 189 -3.51 -0.62 1.68
N ASP A 190 -3.35 0.49 2.43
CA ASP A 190 -2.21 1.41 2.37
C ASP A 190 -2.32 2.50 3.46
N ALA A 191 -1.24 3.23 3.74
CA ALA A 191 -1.23 4.37 4.65
C ALA A 191 -0.14 5.41 4.32
N ILE A 192 -0.44 6.68 4.62
CA ILE A 192 0.49 7.81 4.46
C ILE A 192 0.46 8.72 5.69
N GLN A 193 1.62 9.24 6.09
CA GLN A 193 1.70 10.26 7.14
C GLN A 193 1.46 11.66 6.57
N VAL A 194 0.57 12.42 7.21
CA VAL A 194 0.39 13.87 6.97
C VAL A 194 0.39 14.60 8.31
N GLY A 195 1.49 15.31 8.60
CA GLY A 195 1.69 15.96 9.88
C GLY A 195 1.74 14.96 11.04
N LYS A 196 0.82 15.10 12.01
CA LYS A 196 0.70 14.22 13.19
C LYS A 196 -0.28 13.07 12.99
N ASN A 197 -0.83 12.93 11.79
CA ASN A 197 -1.85 11.94 11.48
C ASN A 197 -1.28 10.94 10.49
N ILE A 198 -1.68 9.69 10.67
CA ILE A 198 -1.61 8.63 9.67
C ILE A 198 -2.97 8.63 8.98
N PHE A 199 -3.01 8.88 7.68
CA PHE A 199 -4.19 8.61 6.86
C PHE A 199 -4.04 7.21 6.27
N PHE A 200 -5.10 6.42 6.31
CA PHE A 200 -5.08 5.05 5.80
C PHE A 200 -6.31 4.79 4.95
N ILE A 201 -6.15 3.85 4.03
CA ILE A 201 -7.26 3.19 3.36
C ILE A 201 -7.38 1.74 3.86
N ALA A 202 -8.62 1.27 3.89
CA ALA A 202 -8.93 -0.09 4.27
C ALA A 202 -10.09 -0.62 3.43
N THR A 203 -10.04 -1.88 3.01
CA THR A 203 -11.06 -2.49 2.15
C THR A 203 -11.73 -3.65 2.87
N ALA A 204 -13.06 -3.69 2.81
CA ALA A 204 -13.86 -4.83 3.26
C ALA A 204 -14.08 -5.78 2.08
N GLU A 205 -13.46 -6.95 2.17
CA GLU A 205 -13.52 -8.02 1.16
C GLU A 205 -14.06 -9.28 1.81
N ASP A 206 -15.20 -9.77 1.31
CA ASP A 206 -15.82 -10.99 1.80
C ASP A 206 -15.19 -12.22 1.12
N THR A 207 -14.10 -12.70 1.70
CA THR A 207 -13.36 -13.88 1.22
C THR A 207 -14.10 -15.21 1.44
N GLN A 208 -15.23 -15.20 2.17
CA GLN A 208 -16.09 -16.39 2.36
C GLN A 208 -17.25 -16.44 1.35
N SER A 209 -17.44 -15.38 0.58
CA SER A 209 -18.44 -15.36 -0.50
C SER A 209 -18.13 -16.41 -1.58
N THR A 210 -19.14 -16.74 -2.40
CA THR A 210 -19.01 -17.73 -3.49
C THR A 210 -18.14 -17.28 -4.67
N TYR A 211 -17.57 -16.07 -4.61
CA TYR A 211 -16.66 -15.52 -5.62
C TYR A 211 -15.22 -15.95 -5.36
N HIS A 212 -14.48 -16.30 -6.42
CA HIS A 212 -13.16 -16.95 -6.31
C HIS A 212 -12.08 -16.13 -5.59
N ASP A 213 -12.20 -14.80 -5.57
CA ASP A 213 -11.27 -13.87 -4.92
C ASP A 213 -11.97 -12.98 -3.88
N GLY A 214 -13.18 -13.33 -3.44
CA GLY A 214 -13.98 -12.57 -2.48
C GLY A 214 -14.79 -11.41 -3.08
N GLU A 215 -15.86 -10.99 -2.39
CA GLU A 215 -16.71 -9.87 -2.82
C GLU A 215 -16.21 -8.56 -2.21
N ILE A 216 -15.92 -7.56 -3.04
CA ILE A 216 -15.54 -6.22 -2.57
C ILE A 216 -16.79 -5.44 -2.13
N LEU A 217 -16.93 -5.22 -0.82
CA LEU A 217 -18.06 -4.47 -0.24
C LEU A 217 -17.82 -2.95 -0.22
N GLY A 218 -16.56 -2.55 -0.35
CA GLY A 218 -16.09 -1.18 -0.48
C GLY A 218 -14.91 -0.85 0.44
N SER A 219 -14.36 0.35 0.27
CA SER A 219 -13.24 0.86 1.05
C SER A 219 -13.61 2.02 1.96
N PHE A 220 -12.73 2.29 2.92
CA PHE A 220 -12.78 3.40 3.85
C PHE A 220 -11.53 4.27 3.70
N ILE A 221 -11.68 5.57 3.95
CA ILE A 221 -10.59 6.46 4.33
C ILE A 221 -10.70 6.70 5.84
N GLY A 222 -9.58 6.65 6.54
CA GLY A 222 -9.55 6.95 7.97
C GLY A 222 -8.29 7.67 8.39
N SER A 223 -8.27 8.05 9.66
CA SER A 223 -7.10 8.66 10.27
C SER A 223 -6.80 8.07 11.64
N ILE A 224 -5.52 7.89 11.93
CA ILE A 224 -4.97 7.42 13.20
C ILE A 224 -3.99 8.50 13.71
N ASP A 225 -4.03 8.79 15.00
CA ASP A 225 -3.03 9.68 15.62
C ASP A 225 -1.67 8.97 15.66
N LEU A 226 -0.63 9.63 15.11
CA LEU A 226 0.70 9.03 14.97
C LEU A 226 1.36 8.71 16.33
N GLN A 227 1.05 9.47 17.38
CA GLN A 227 1.72 9.34 18.67
C GLN A 227 1.16 8.18 19.49
N ASN A 228 -0.16 8.01 19.50
CA ASN A 228 -0.83 7.02 20.35
C ASN A 228 -1.49 5.87 19.57
N LEU A 229 -1.45 5.92 18.23
CA LEU A 229 -2.03 4.93 17.31
C LEU A 229 -3.53 4.69 17.50
N LYS A 230 -4.28 5.67 18.03
CA LYS A 230 -5.73 5.58 18.15
C LYS A 230 -6.43 6.07 16.89
N LEU A 231 -7.45 5.33 16.47
CA LEU A 231 -8.35 5.72 15.39
C LEU A 231 -9.06 7.03 15.75
N SER A 232 -8.91 8.03 14.90
CA SER A 232 -9.56 9.34 15.03
C SER A 232 -10.91 9.35 14.33
N PHE A 233 -10.95 8.88 13.08
CA PHE A 233 -12.18 8.74 12.31
C PHE A 233 -12.01 7.67 11.22
N SER A 234 -13.13 7.20 10.68
CA SER A 234 -13.18 6.46 9.42
C SER A 234 -14.49 6.78 8.70
N TYR A 235 -14.43 6.83 7.38
CA TYR A 235 -15.57 7.09 6.53
C TYR A 235 -15.54 6.18 5.32
N LYS A 236 -16.70 5.61 4.98
CA LYS A 236 -16.84 4.82 3.77
C LYS A 236 -16.64 5.71 2.55
N ILE A 237 -15.77 5.29 1.63
CA ILE A 237 -15.59 5.93 0.35
C ILE A 237 -16.77 5.53 -0.56
N PRO A 238 -17.39 6.45 -1.30
CA PRO A 238 -18.49 6.10 -2.21
C PRO A 238 -18.11 5.00 -3.21
N GLY A 239 -19.04 4.08 -3.47
CA GLY A 239 -18.84 2.97 -4.41
C GLY A 239 -18.40 1.65 -3.75
N GLN A 240 -18.00 0.71 -4.60
CA GLN A 240 -17.50 -0.63 -4.25
C GLN A 240 -16.14 -0.84 -4.92
N HIS A 241 -15.21 0.04 -4.58
CA HIS A 241 -13.83 0.01 -5.08
C HIS A 241 -12.95 -0.76 -4.10
N LYS A 242 -11.88 -1.38 -4.62
CA LYS A 242 -10.77 -1.95 -3.85
C LYS A 242 -9.56 -1.04 -4.01
N PHE A 243 -9.43 -0.06 -3.13
CA PHE A 243 -8.28 0.85 -3.15
C PHE A 243 -7.09 0.22 -2.44
N GLU A 244 -5.93 0.22 -3.10
CA GLU A 244 -4.67 -0.40 -2.62
C GLU A 244 -3.47 0.55 -2.72
N GLY A 245 -3.72 1.86 -2.85
CA GLY A 245 -2.68 2.85 -2.69
C GLY A 245 -3.23 4.21 -2.33
N ILE A 246 -2.50 4.97 -1.50
CA ILE A 246 -2.84 6.35 -1.12
C ILE A 246 -1.61 7.27 -1.20
N ALA A 247 -1.73 8.36 -1.95
CA ALA A 247 -0.73 9.43 -2.00
C ALA A 247 -1.37 10.77 -1.66
N LEU A 248 -0.67 11.62 -0.90
CA LEU A 248 -1.07 13.02 -0.74
C LEU A 248 -0.85 13.76 -2.06
N PHE A 249 -1.90 14.39 -2.58
CA PHE A 249 -1.86 15.18 -3.80
C PHE A 249 -1.75 16.68 -3.51
N LYS A 250 -2.60 17.15 -2.60
CA LYS A 250 -2.69 18.56 -2.24
C LYS A 250 -3.10 18.72 -0.78
N GLN A 251 -2.51 19.70 -0.13
CA GLN A 251 -2.88 20.10 1.22
C GLN A 251 -3.17 21.61 1.24
N GLU A 252 -4.39 21.94 1.62
CA GLU A 252 -4.85 23.30 1.91
C GLU A 252 -5.28 23.36 3.38
N LYS A 253 -5.63 24.56 3.86
CA LYS A 253 -5.94 24.79 5.27
C LYS A 253 -7.04 23.85 5.79
N ASP A 254 -8.12 23.70 5.03
CA ASP A 254 -9.32 22.97 5.45
C ASP A 254 -9.66 21.78 4.53
N ARG A 255 -8.73 21.42 3.63
CA ARG A 255 -8.93 20.38 2.61
C ARG A 255 -7.65 19.60 2.35
N LEU A 256 -7.78 18.27 2.36
CA LEU A 256 -6.76 17.34 1.91
C LEU A 256 -7.27 16.64 0.65
N GLU A 257 -6.43 16.55 -0.37
CA GLU A 257 -6.70 15.78 -1.57
C GLU A 257 -5.69 14.64 -1.65
N PHE A 258 -6.18 13.42 -1.81
CA PHE A 258 -5.39 12.22 -1.99
C PHE A 258 -5.61 11.64 -3.38
N LEU A 259 -4.58 11.01 -3.95
CA LEU A 259 -4.74 10.11 -5.09
C LEU A 259 -4.82 8.68 -4.59
N LEU A 260 -5.77 7.92 -5.13
CA LEU A 260 -5.97 6.51 -4.83
C LEU A 260 -5.78 5.68 -6.10
N CYS A 261 -5.07 4.55 -6.02
CA CYS A 261 -5.09 3.54 -7.08
C CYS A 261 -5.98 2.36 -6.68
N GLU A 262 -6.63 1.78 -7.68
CA GLU A 262 -7.57 0.68 -7.53
C GLU A 262 -6.96 -0.59 -8.14
N ASP A 263 -6.98 -1.67 -7.38
CA ASP A 263 -6.82 -3.01 -7.93
C ASP A 263 -8.20 -3.54 -8.33
N ARG A 264 -8.33 -3.94 -9.60
CA ARG A 264 -9.60 -4.41 -10.16
C ARG A 264 -9.65 -5.94 -10.26
N ASP A 265 -8.63 -6.63 -9.74
CA ASP A 265 -8.49 -8.09 -9.82
C ASP A 265 -8.65 -8.62 -11.27
N THR A 266 -8.17 -7.83 -12.24
CA THR A 266 -8.21 -8.20 -13.67
C THR A 266 -6.80 -8.26 -14.25
N ALA A 267 -6.64 -9.03 -15.32
CA ALA A 267 -5.40 -9.04 -16.10
C ALA A 267 -5.24 -7.81 -17.02
N GLU A 268 -6.20 -6.86 -17.00
CA GLU A 268 -6.15 -5.68 -17.85
C GLU A 268 -5.00 -4.76 -17.42
N LEU A 269 -4.12 -4.40 -18.36
CA LEU A 269 -3.08 -3.40 -18.14
C LEU A 269 -3.67 -1.99 -18.25
N ASN A 270 -4.57 -1.67 -17.35
CA ASN A 270 -5.18 -0.35 -17.22
C ASN A 270 -5.48 -0.07 -15.75
N THR A 271 -5.02 1.07 -15.26
CA THR A 271 -5.22 1.51 -13.88
C THR A 271 -6.02 2.80 -13.87
N THR A 272 -7.04 2.87 -13.02
CA THR A 272 -7.75 4.11 -12.73
C THR A 272 -7.18 4.71 -11.45
N VAL A 273 -6.74 5.96 -11.54
CA VAL A 273 -6.37 6.78 -10.39
C VAL A 273 -7.54 7.69 -10.08
N TYR A 274 -7.97 7.69 -8.83
CA TYR A 274 -9.04 8.54 -8.33
C TYR A 274 -8.46 9.65 -7.47
N LYS A 275 -9.15 10.78 -7.41
CA LYS A 275 -8.87 11.83 -6.44
C LYS A 275 -9.95 11.82 -5.37
N LEU A 276 -9.53 11.70 -4.13
CA LEU A 276 -10.36 11.76 -2.94
C LEU A 276 -10.15 13.10 -2.24
N SER A 277 -11.18 13.93 -2.17
CA SER A 277 -11.15 15.19 -1.43
C SER A 277 -11.79 15.02 -0.07
N LEU A 278 -11.05 15.33 0.99
CA LEU A 278 -11.49 15.32 2.39
C LEU A 278 -11.50 16.76 2.92
N THR A 279 -12.68 17.29 3.19
CA THR A 279 -12.88 18.68 3.67
C THR A 279 -13.46 18.66 5.09
N LEU A 280 -13.00 19.55 5.97
CA LEU A 280 -13.42 19.65 7.38
C LEU A 280 -14.90 20.07 7.58
#